data_AF-A0A939CTP4-F1
#
_entry.id   AF-A0A939CTP4-F1
#
_cell.length_a   1.000
_cell.length_b   1.000
_cell.length_c   1.000
_cell.angle_alpha   90.00
_cell.angle_beta   90.00
_cell.angle_gamma   90.00
#
_symmetry.space_group_name_H-M   'P 1'
#
loop_
_entity.id
_entity.type
_entity.pdbx_description
1 polymer ?
#
loop_
_entity_poly.entity_id
_entity_poly.type
_entity_poly.pdbx_seq_one_letter_code
_entity_poly.pdbx_strand_id
1 'polypeptide(L)' 'MTLYQVTQTTDNGNGDTVGTLSYAILQANRNAGTDAINIQFFLWGGHLVRP' A
#
# COMPACT_ATOMS: atom_id res chain seq x y z
N MET A 1 -15.01 -4.54 5.46
CA MET A 1 -13.91 -4.91 4.55
C MET A 1 -13.76 -3.85 3.49
N THR A 2 -12.71 -3.05 3.66
CA THR A 2 -12.27 -2.00 2.74
C THR A 2 -11.05 -2.50 1.98
N LEU A 3 -10.90 -2.10 0.72
CA LEU A 3 -9.75 -2.42 -0.10
C LEU A 3 -8.92 -1.15 -0.33
N TYR A 4 -7.67 -1.15 0.15
CA TYR A 4 -6.71 -0.07 -0.09
C TYR A 4 -5.79 -0.44 -1.26
N GLN A 5 -5.69 0.43 -2.25
CA GLN A 5 -4.77 0.27 -3.38
C GLN A 5 -3.48 1.03 -3.09
N VAL A 6 -2.35 0.34 -3.12
CA VAL A 6 -1.02 0.95 -3.09
C VAL A 6 -0.60 1.21 -4.53
N THR A 7 -0.67 2.48 -4.94
CA THR A 7 -0.35 2.94 -6.30
C THR A 7 0.96 3.70 -6.37
N GLN A 8 1.47 4.15 -5.23
CA GLN A 8 2.73 4.87 -5.15
C GLN A 8 3.90 3.93 -4.94
N THR A 9 4.99 4.34 -5.55
CA THR A 9 6.20 3.55 -5.66
C THR A 9 7.16 3.78 -4.50
N THR A 10 7.20 5.03 -4.03
CA THR A 10 7.96 5.48 -2.87
C THR A 10 7.05 5.72 -1.68
N ASP A 11 7.58 5.46 -0.49
CA ASP A 11 6.89 5.68 0.77
C ASP A 11 7.91 6.15 1.82
N ASN A 12 7.58 7.22 2.55
CA ASN A 12 8.41 7.76 3.62
C ASN A 12 8.10 7.14 4.99
N GLY A 13 7.05 6.31 5.08
CA GLY A 13 6.66 5.61 6.30
C GLY A 13 5.75 6.39 7.26
N ASN A 14 5.41 7.64 6.96
CA ASN A 14 4.61 8.46 7.89
C ASN A 14 3.10 8.16 7.83
N GLY A 15 2.61 7.61 6.71
CA GLY A 15 1.18 7.36 6.50
C GLY A 15 0.37 8.58 6.07
N ASP A 16 1.05 9.64 5.61
CA ASP A 16 0.43 10.94 5.31
C ASP A 16 -0.09 11.03 3.87
N THR A 17 0.42 10.15 3.00
CA THR A 17 0.26 10.29 1.54
C THR A 17 -0.63 9.20 0.98
N VAL A 18 -1.79 9.57 0.42
CA VAL A 18 -2.71 8.60 -0.21
C VAL A 18 -1.99 7.78 -1.29
N GLY A 19 -2.27 6.48 -1.31
CA GLY A 19 -1.71 5.54 -2.29
C GLY A 19 -0.35 4.96 -1.89
N THR A 20 0.24 5.36 -0.75
CA THR A 20 1.41 4.67 -0.17
C THR A 20 0.99 3.51 0.72
N LEU A 21 1.93 2.60 1.01
CA LEU A 21 1.69 1.45 1.89
C LEU A 21 1.43 1.89 3.33
N SER A 22 2.21 2.83 3.85
CA SER A 22 2.07 3.39 5.19
C SER A 22 0.70 4.03 5.39
N TYR A 23 0.17 4.73 4.38
CA TYR A 23 -1.18 5.29 4.43
C TYR A 23 -2.24 4.19 4.48
N ALA A 24 -2.13 3.16 3.62
CA ALA A 24 -3.06 2.04 3.61
C ALA A 24 -3.10 1.29 4.95
N ILE A 25 -1.94 1.03 5.56
CA ILE A 25 -1.84 0.40 6.89
C ILE A 25 -2.47 1.30 7.97
N LEU A 26 -2.18 2.61 7.95
CA LEU A 26 -2.74 3.54 8.92
C LEU A 26 -4.27 3.57 8.85
N GLN A 27 -4.86 3.61 7.65
CA GLN A 27 -6.32 3.58 7.50
C GLN A 27 -6.92 2.22 7.89
N ALA A 28 -6.28 1.11 7.51
CA ALA A 28 -6.72 -0.23 7.89
C ALA A 28 -6.75 -0.40 9.43
N ASN A 29 -5.74 0.11 10.13
CA ASN A 29 -5.69 0.07 11.60
C ASN A 29 -6.76 0.93 12.28
N ARG A 30 -7.33 1.93 11.60
CA ARG A 30 -8.40 2.79 12.12
C ARG A 30 -9.78 2.15 11.96
N ASN A 31 -9.91 1.19 11.04
CA ASN A 31 -11.16 0.48 10.83
C ASN A 31 -11.18 -0.80 11.66
N ALA A 32 -12.25 -0.98 12.42
CA ALA A 32 -12.49 -2.26 13.08
C ALA A 32 -12.89 -3.32 12.03
N GLY A 33 -12.28 -4.50 12.11
CA GLY A 33 -12.59 -5.64 11.26
C GLY A 33 -11.48 -5.98 10.26
N THR A 34 -11.83 -6.83 9.28
CA THR A 34 -10.89 -7.26 8.25
C THR A 34 -10.90 -6.30 7.08
N ASP A 35 -9.73 -5.74 6.76
CA ASP A 35 -9.47 -4.95 5.55
C ASP A 35 -8.42 -5.67 4.67
N ALA A 36 -8.36 -5.29 3.40
CA ALA A 36 -7.39 -5.81 2.44
C ALA A 36 -6.53 -4.67 1.87
N ILE A 37 -5.24 -4.94 1.68
CA ILE A 37 -4.30 -4.04 1.04
C ILE A 37 -3.80 -4.73 -0.23
N ASN A 38 -4.06 -4.14 -1.39
CA ASN A 38 -3.56 -4.61 -2.66
C ASN A 38 -2.30 -3.84 -3.04
N ILE A 39 -1.19 -4.56 -3.16
CA ILE A 39 0.11 -3.99 -3.52
C ILE A 39 0.43 -4.43 -4.93
N GLN A 40 0.54 -3.45 -5.84
CA GLN A 40 1.00 -3.71 -7.19
C GLN A 40 2.52 -3.56 -7.24
N PHE A 41 3.20 -4.62 -7.69
CA PHE A 41 4.63 -4.59 -7.97
C PHE A 41 4.82 -4.60 -9.49
N PHE A 42 5.72 -3.77 -10.00
CA PHE A 42 6.14 -3.87 -11.39
C PHE A 42 7.29 -4.88 -11.49
N LEU A 43 7.09 -5.92 -12.28
CA LEU A 43 8.14 -6.89 -12.63
C LEU A 43 8.80 -6.41 -13.92
N TRP A 44 10.11 -6.12 -13.86
CA TRP A 44 10.93 -5.90 -15.05
C TRP A 44 11.96 -7.03 -15.13
N GLY A 45 11.93 -7.80 -16.23
CA GLY A 45 12.87 -8.90 -16.43
C GLY A 45 12.79 -10.04 -15.41
N GLY A 46 11.65 -10.24 -14.73
CA GLY A 46 11.47 -11.33 -13.75
C GLY A 46 12.06 -11.07 -12.37
N HIS A 47 12.62 -9.89 -12.12
CA HIS A 47 12.99 -9.44 -10.78
C HIS A 47 11.88 -8.56 -10.19
N LEU A 48 11.60 -8.73 -8.90
CA LEU A 48 10.76 -7.78 -8.15
C LEU A 48 11.49 -6.44 -8.12
N VAL A 49 11.16 -5.56 -9.05
CA VAL A 49 11.69 -4.21 -9.02
C VAL A 49 10.90 -3.48 -7.97
N ARG A 50 11.61 -2.92 -6.98
CA ARG A 50 10.98 -1.91 -6.16
C ARG A 50 10.50 -0.82 -7.11
N PRO A 51 9.25 -0.40 -6.98
CA PRO A 51 8.78 0.74 -7.71
C PRO A 51 9.69 1.98 -7.51
#